data_AF-A0A2V9VPC5-F1
#
_entry.id   AF-A0A2V9VPC5-F1
#
_cell.length_a   1.000
_cell.length_b   1.000
_cell.length_c   1.000
_cell.angle_alpha   90.00
_cell.angle_beta   90.00
_cell.angle_gamma   90.00
#
_symmetry.space_group_name_H-M   'P 1'
#
loop_
_entity.id
_entity.type
_entity.pdbx_description
1 polymer ?
#
loop_
_entity_poly.entity_id
_entity_poly.type
_entity_poly.pdbx_seq_one_letter_code
_entity_poly.pdbx_strand_id
1 'polypeptide(L)'
;MALIETRTSRVLLTILLFALGLGFLYVARKTLIVFLFAVFFAYLMEPAVSRLEKWLHGRGPAIAVIYILLLAALGLFFFSVGPRIGREGARLGKSLPDLLNRVSSGDIAKDIGKEHGWSTATQDKFRQFLTDNSDNIKTYAEHFGLRAASVAKEAWLILLVPLLAIFFLKDGRVFSDVELSIVQ
;
A
#
# COMPACT_ATOMS: atom_id res chain seq x y z
N MET A 1 48.25 23.63 -6.84
CA MET A 1 46.85 23.20 -6.65
C MET A 1 46.26 22.93 -8.02
N ALA A 2 45.53 21.83 -8.20
CA ALA A 2 44.99 21.27 -9.46
C ALA A 2 45.92 20.30 -10.21
N LEU A 3 45.81 19.01 -9.90
CA LEU A 3 45.93 17.90 -10.85
C LEU A 3 45.04 16.75 -10.35
N ILE A 4 43.73 16.92 -10.40
CA ILE A 4 42.84 15.75 -10.36
C ILE A 4 42.96 15.13 -11.74
N GLU A 5 43.66 14.01 -11.81
CA GLU A 5 43.82 13.19 -13.01
C GLU A 5 42.45 13.03 -13.68
N THR A 6 42.34 13.40 -14.96
CA THR A 6 41.05 13.48 -15.68
C THR A 6 40.25 12.17 -15.61
N ARG A 7 40.97 11.05 -15.47
CA ARG A 7 40.43 9.71 -15.25
C ARG A 7 39.75 9.58 -13.88
N THR A 8 40.39 10.06 -12.81
CA THR A 8 39.86 10.04 -11.43
C THR A 8 38.66 10.97 -11.30
N SER A 9 38.68 12.16 -11.92
CA SER A 9 37.52 13.06 -11.98
C SER A 9 36.33 12.42 -12.67
N ARG A 10 36.55 11.71 -13.79
CA ARG A 10 35.48 11.07 -14.54
C ARG A 10 34.86 9.90 -13.77
N VAL A 11 35.69 9.08 -13.11
CA VAL A 11 35.22 7.98 -12.25
C VAL A 11 34.45 8.51 -11.04
N LEU A 12 34.97 9.54 -10.35
CA LEU A 12 34.27 10.19 -9.23
C LEU A 12 32.93 10.78 -9.67
N LEU A 13 32.88 11.42 -10.83
CA LEU A 13 31.65 11.96 -11.40
C LEU A 13 30.64 10.84 -11.72
N THR A 14 31.08 9.73 -12.33
CA THR A 14 30.19 8.60 -12.59
C THR A 14 29.66 7.98 -11.30
N ILE A 15 30.51 7.78 -10.28
CA ILE A 15 30.09 7.28 -8.97
C ILE A 15 29.09 8.24 -8.33
N LEU A 16 29.35 9.55 -8.39
CA LEU A 16 28.44 10.57 -7.86
C LEU A 16 27.09 10.57 -8.59
N LEU A 17 27.08 10.49 -9.91
CA LEU A 17 25.85 10.39 -10.70
C LEU A 17 25.08 9.12 -10.39
N PHE A 18 25.75 7.98 -10.25
CA PHE A 18 25.11 6.73 -9.84
C PHE A 18 24.55 6.82 -8.42
N ALA A 19 25.33 7.35 -7.47
CA ALA A 19 24.88 7.55 -6.10
C ALA A 19 23.68 8.50 -6.04
N LEU A 20 23.69 9.57 -6.84
CA LEU A 20 22.57 10.51 -6.94
C LEU A 20 21.34 9.86 -7.58
N GLY A 21 21.52 9.06 -8.63
CA GLY A 21 20.46 8.30 -9.29
C GLY A 21 19.82 7.26 -8.36
N LEU A 22 20.64 6.45 -7.67
CA LEU A 22 20.15 5.48 -6.68
C LEU A 22 19.50 6.19 -5.48
N GLY A 23 20.08 7.30 -5.03
CA GLY A 23 19.51 8.13 -3.97
C GLY A 23 18.14 8.68 -4.35
N PHE A 24 17.99 9.21 -5.56
CA PHE A 24 16.72 9.65 -6.11
C PHE A 24 15.71 8.50 -6.16
N LEU A 25 16.11 7.34 -6.68
CA LEU A 25 15.25 6.17 -6.78
C LEU A 25 14.80 5.67 -5.40
N TYR A 26 15.70 5.72 -4.41
CA TYR A 26 15.40 5.33 -3.03
C TYR A 26 14.38 6.26 -2.37
N VAL A 27 14.49 7.57 -2.58
CA VAL A 27 13.55 8.57 -2.05
C VAL A 27 12.21 8.50 -2.81
N ALA A 28 12.27 8.40 -4.14
CA ALA A 28 11.10 8.35 -5.02
C ALA A 28 10.41 6.98 -5.05
N ARG A 29 10.98 5.93 -4.42
CA ARG A 29 10.49 4.54 -4.49
C ARG A 29 8.98 4.42 -4.29
N LYS A 30 8.44 5.15 -3.32
CA LYS A 30 7.02 5.09 -2.96
C LYS A 30 6.16 5.71 -4.05
N THR A 31 6.58 6.85 -4.59
CA THR A 31 5.95 7.51 -5.73
C THR A 31 6.02 6.61 -6.97
N LEU A 32 7.19 6.04 -7.28
CA LEU A 32 7.37 5.13 -8.41
C LEU A 32 6.44 3.91 -8.33
N ILE A 33 6.26 3.34 -7.13
CA ILE A 33 5.31 2.24 -6.92
C ILE A 33 3.88 2.70 -7.22
N VAL A 34 3.45 3.86 -6.73
CA VAL A 34 2.11 4.41 -7.00
C VAL A 34 1.91 4.65 -8.49
N PHE A 35 2.91 5.19 -9.17
CA PHE A 35 2.91 5.38 -10.63
C PHE A 35 2.82 4.05 -11.38
N LEU A 36 3.60 3.04 -10.98
CA LEU A 36 3.55 1.70 -11.56
C LEU A 36 2.16 1.08 -11.42
N PHE A 37 1.55 1.19 -10.23
CA PHE A 37 0.17 0.75 -10.00
C PHE A 37 -0.82 1.52 -10.86
N ALA A 38 -0.65 2.83 -11.04
CA ALA A 38 -1.51 3.63 -11.90
C ALA A 38 -1.42 3.20 -13.38
N VAL A 39 -0.22 2.93 -13.89
CA VAL A 39 -0.02 2.40 -15.25
C VAL A 39 -0.64 1.02 -15.39
N PHE A 40 -0.41 0.13 -14.43
CA PHE A 40 -1.03 -1.19 -14.40
C PHE A 40 -2.56 -1.09 -14.39
N PHE A 41 -3.10 -0.20 -13.56
CA PHE A 41 -4.54 0.03 -13.46
C PHE A 41 -5.11 0.61 -14.76
N ALA A 42 -4.43 1.57 -15.39
CA ALA A 42 -4.81 2.12 -16.70
C ALA A 42 -4.87 1.01 -17.77
N TYR A 43 -3.86 0.13 -17.79
CA TYR A 43 -3.84 -1.03 -18.69
C TYR A 43 -5.02 -1.99 -18.43
N LEU A 44 -5.38 -2.23 -17.16
CA LEU A 44 -6.56 -3.02 -16.79
C LEU A 44 -7.87 -2.36 -17.25
N MET A 45 -7.93 -1.03 -17.31
CA MET A 45 -9.13 -0.28 -17.70
C MET A 45 -9.26 -0.11 -19.22
N GLU A 46 -8.17 -0.11 -19.99
CA GLU A 46 -8.19 -0.02 -21.46
C GLU A 46 -9.21 -0.98 -22.14
N PRO A 47 -9.33 -2.27 -21.75
CA PRO A 47 -10.34 -3.15 -22.36
C PRO A 47 -11.78 -2.74 -21.99
N ALA A 48 -12.02 -2.13 -20.83
CA ALA A 48 -13.35 -1.61 -20.49
C ALA A 48 -13.66 -0.34 -21.30
N VAL A 49 -12.66 0.55 -21.43
CA VAL A 49 -12.75 1.81 -22.18
C VAL A 49 -12.98 1.55 -23.65
N SER A 50 -12.23 0.64 -24.28
CA SER A 50 -12.38 0.30 -25.70
C SER A 50 -13.72 -0.34 -26.06
N ARG A 51 -14.34 -1.08 -25.13
CA ARG A 51 -15.72 -1.57 -25.31
C ARG A 51 -16.71 -0.41 -25.32
N LEU A 52 -16.54 0.53 -24.41
CA LEU A 52 -17.43 1.67 -24.25
C LEU A 52 -17.20 2.77 -25.31
N GLU A 53 -15.98 2.88 -25.82
CA GLU A 53 -15.61 3.76 -26.93
C GLU A 53 -16.48 3.49 -28.17
N LYS A 54 -16.74 2.20 -28.45
CA LYS A 54 -17.61 1.78 -29.57
C LYS A 54 -19.05 2.27 -29.41
N TRP A 55 -19.53 2.44 -28.18
CA TRP A 55 -20.89 2.86 -27.89
C TRP A 55 -21.02 4.39 -27.78
N LEU A 56 -19.99 5.04 -27.22
CA LEU A 56 -19.98 6.49 -26.97
C LEU A 56 -19.32 7.30 -28.10
N HIS A 57 -18.91 6.65 -29.19
CA HIS A 57 -18.31 7.28 -30.38
C HIS A 57 -17.15 8.23 -30.04
N GLY A 58 -16.35 7.88 -29.04
CA GLY A 58 -15.22 8.71 -28.62
C GLY A 58 -14.53 8.17 -27.36
N ARG A 59 -13.19 8.26 -27.35
CA ARG A 59 -12.35 7.85 -26.22
C ARG A 59 -12.56 8.71 -24.98
N GLY A 60 -12.61 10.03 -25.16
CA GLY A 60 -12.78 10.98 -24.05
C GLY A 60 -14.04 10.69 -23.20
N PRO A 61 -15.24 10.60 -23.81
CA PRO A 61 -16.46 10.23 -23.11
C PRO A 61 -16.40 8.84 -22.46
N ALA A 62 -15.80 7.84 -23.13
CA ALA A 62 -15.64 6.50 -22.58
C ALA A 62 -14.75 6.47 -21.33
N ILE A 63 -13.63 7.17 -21.36
CA ILE A 63 -12.74 7.33 -20.21
C ILE A 63 -13.49 8.00 -19.05
N ALA A 64 -14.21 9.10 -19.33
CA ALA A 64 -14.96 9.83 -18.31
C ALA A 64 -16.02 8.97 -17.63
N VAL A 65 -16.80 8.20 -18.40
CA VAL A 65 -17.84 7.33 -17.85
C VAL A 65 -17.24 6.20 -17.00
N ILE A 66 -16.20 5.51 -17.48
CA ILE A 66 -15.53 4.46 -16.70
C ILE A 66 -14.97 5.03 -15.41
N TYR A 67 -14.40 6.24 -15.45
CA TYR A 67 -13.86 6.88 -14.26
C TYR A 67 -14.93 7.30 -13.25
N ILE A 68 -16.04 7.88 -13.70
CA ILE A 68 -17.16 8.23 -12.82
C ILE A 68 -17.71 6.98 -12.14
N LEU A 69 -17.89 5.88 -12.90
CA LEU A 69 -18.34 4.61 -12.35
C LEU A 69 -17.35 4.05 -11.32
N LEU A 70 -16.05 4.15 -11.60
CA LEU A 70 -15.01 3.70 -10.68
C LEU A 70 -14.99 4.52 -9.40
N LEU A 71 -15.03 5.86 -9.49
CA LEU A 71 -15.07 6.74 -8.33
C LEU A 71 -16.35 6.53 -7.52
N ALA A 72 -17.49 6.36 -8.18
CA ALA A 72 -18.75 6.05 -7.51
C ALA A 72 -18.64 4.72 -6.76
N ALA A 73 -18.11 3.67 -7.39
CA ALA A 73 -17.91 2.36 -6.76
C ALA A 73 -16.95 2.44 -5.55
N LEU A 74 -15.81 3.11 -5.70
CA LEU A 74 -14.87 3.33 -4.59
C LEU A 74 -15.50 4.16 -3.47
N GLY A 75 -16.18 5.26 -3.82
CA GLY A 75 -16.86 6.14 -2.87
C GLY A 75 -17.92 5.39 -2.07
N LEU A 76 -18.78 4.61 -2.74
CA LEU A 76 -19.76 3.73 -2.11
C LEU A 76 -19.10 2.70 -1.19
N PHE A 77 -18.04 2.05 -1.66
CA PHE A 77 -17.29 1.07 -0.88
C PHE A 77 -16.72 1.70 0.39
N PHE A 78 -15.98 2.81 0.28
CA PHE A 78 -15.38 3.48 1.43
C PHE A 78 -16.41 4.13 2.35
N PHE A 79 -17.52 4.64 1.82
CA PHE A 79 -18.60 5.21 2.63
C PHE A 79 -19.32 4.14 3.46
N SER A 80 -19.57 2.96 2.87
CA SER A 80 -20.23 1.84 3.55
C SER A 80 -19.30 1.13 4.54
N VAL A 81 -18.08 0.81 4.08
CA VAL A 81 -17.14 -0.06 4.81
C VAL A 81 -16.20 0.77 5.71
N GLY A 82 -15.79 1.96 5.28
CA GLY A 82 -14.80 2.80 5.97
C GLY A 82 -15.18 3.15 7.42
N PRO A 83 -16.39 3.66 7.71
CA PRO A 83 -16.80 3.96 9.08
C PRO A 83 -16.91 2.71 9.98
N ARG A 84 -17.23 1.55 9.40
CA ARG A 84 -17.28 0.29 10.14
C ARG A 84 -15.87 -0.15 10.55
N ILE A 85 -14.96 -0.22 9.58
CA ILE A 85 -13.54 -0.54 9.81
C ILE A 85 -12.91 0.45 10.79
N GLY A 86 -13.16 1.76 10.61
CA GLY A 86 -12.62 2.80 11.48
C GLY A 86 -13.10 2.68 12.93
N ARG A 87 -14.38 2.42 13.16
CA ARG A 87 -14.93 2.23 14.52
C ARG A 87 -14.44 0.93 15.17
N GLU A 88 -14.44 -0.17 14.43
CA GLU A 88 -13.95 -1.46 14.93
C GLU A 88 -12.44 -1.41 15.22
N GLY A 89 -11.66 -0.82 14.31
CA GLY A 89 -10.22 -0.59 14.49
C GLY A 89 -9.91 0.34 15.66
N ALA A 90 -10.68 1.42 15.85
CA ALA A 90 -10.52 2.32 16.99
C ALA A 90 -10.87 1.65 18.33
N ARG A 91 -11.88 0.77 18.36
CA ARG A 91 -12.19 -0.04 19.54
C ARG A 91 -11.06 -1.01 19.85
N LEU A 92 -10.56 -1.73 18.84
CA LEU A 92 -9.41 -2.63 18.98
C LEU A 92 -8.18 -1.88 19.50
N GLY A 93 -7.84 -0.71 18.94
CA GLY A 93 -6.72 0.10 19.40
C GLY A 93 -6.85 0.55 20.86
N LYS A 94 -8.08 0.85 21.32
CA LYS A 94 -8.35 1.20 22.73
C LYS A 94 -8.27 0.00 23.68
N SER A 95 -8.74 -1.17 23.24
CA SER A 95 -8.72 -2.41 24.03
C SER A 95 -7.39 -3.16 23.95
N LEU A 96 -6.52 -2.83 22.98
CA LEU A 96 -5.25 -3.52 22.75
C LEU A 96 -4.37 -3.63 24.00
N PRO A 97 -4.14 -2.56 24.80
CA PRO A 97 -3.28 -2.67 25.99
C PRO A 97 -3.83 -3.66 27.02
N ASP A 98 -5.15 -3.65 27.23
CA ASP A 98 -5.81 -4.58 28.13
C ASP A 98 -5.69 -6.04 27.63
N LEU A 99 -5.92 -6.26 26.33
CA LEU A 99 -5.73 -7.58 25.73
C LEU A 99 -4.28 -8.09 25.87
N LEU A 100 -3.28 -7.22 25.68
CA LEU A 100 -1.87 -7.57 25.86
C LEU A 100 -1.53 -7.92 27.31
N ASN A 101 -2.17 -7.26 28.28
CA ASN A 101 -2.03 -7.61 29.69
C ASN A 101 -2.61 -9.00 29.98
N ARG A 102 -3.78 -9.32 29.41
CA ARG A 102 -4.41 -10.65 29.55
C ARG A 102 -3.64 -11.77 28.84
N VAL A 103 -2.89 -11.44 27.78
CA VAL A 103 -1.92 -12.36 27.16
C VAL A 103 -0.77 -12.62 28.12
N SER A 104 -0.23 -11.55 28.71
CA SER A 104 0.92 -11.62 29.63
C SER A 104 0.61 -12.37 30.93
N SER A 105 -0.62 -12.25 31.45
CA SER A 105 -1.09 -13.00 32.62
C SER A 105 -1.49 -14.44 32.29
N GLY A 106 -1.62 -14.76 31.00
CA GLY A 106 -2.10 -16.04 30.50
C GLY A 106 -3.57 -16.32 30.78
N ASP A 107 -4.35 -15.30 31.14
CA ASP A 107 -5.80 -15.44 31.40
C ASP A 107 -6.57 -15.75 30.12
N ILE A 108 -6.10 -15.23 28.98
CA ILE A 108 -6.64 -15.54 27.65
C ILE A 108 -6.63 -17.06 27.38
N ALA A 109 -5.62 -17.78 27.85
CA ALA A 109 -5.56 -19.23 27.66
C ALA A 109 -6.69 -19.97 28.40
N LYS A 110 -7.08 -19.45 29.56
CA LYS A 110 -8.16 -20.02 30.39
C LYS A 110 -9.54 -19.73 29.81
N ASP A 111 -9.74 -18.53 29.28
CA ASP A 111 -11.02 -18.15 28.64
C ASP A 111 -11.25 -18.98 27.37
N ILE A 112 -10.27 -19.00 26.46
CA ILE A 112 -10.35 -19.77 25.20
C ILE A 112 -10.48 -21.25 25.49
N GLY A 113 -9.70 -21.75 26.45
CA GLY A 113 -9.71 -23.16 26.84
C GLY A 113 -11.06 -23.61 27.41
N LYS A 114 -11.76 -22.76 28.16
CA LYS A 114 -13.12 -23.05 28.65
C LYS A 114 -14.16 -23.02 27.53
N GLU A 115 -14.06 -22.06 26.62
CA GLU A 115 -15.00 -21.91 25.50
C GLU A 115 -14.89 -23.09 24.50
N HIS A 116 -13.67 -23.59 24.29
CA HIS A 116 -13.40 -24.70 23.35
C HIS A 116 -13.25 -26.07 24.02
N GLY A 117 -13.47 -26.18 25.33
CA GLY A 117 -13.42 -27.46 26.06
C GLY A 117 -12.04 -28.12 26.13
N TRP A 118 -10.96 -27.36 26.14
CA TRP A 118 -9.58 -27.88 26.22
C TRP A 118 -9.28 -28.52 27.57
N SER A 119 -8.48 -29.59 27.57
CA SER A 119 -7.97 -30.21 28.79
C SER A 119 -7.06 -29.24 29.56
N THR A 120 -6.93 -29.44 30.87
CA THR A 120 -6.09 -28.62 31.76
C THR A 120 -4.64 -28.57 31.28
N ALA A 121 -4.08 -29.71 30.86
CA ALA A 121 -2.73 -29.79 30.32
C ALA A 121 -2.51 -28.94 29.05
N THR A 122 -3.53 -28.84 28.18
CA THR A 122 -3.47 -27.99 26.98
C THR A 122 -3.57 -26.51 27.35
N GLN A 123 -4.44 -26.17 28.31
CA GLN A 123 -4.56 -24.81 28.83
C GLN A 123 -3.25 -24.33 29.47
N ASP A 124 -2.58 -25.19 30.26
CA ASP A 124 -1.33 -24.86 30.93
C ASP A 124 -0.18 -24.64 29.93
N LYS A 125 -0.05 -25.51 28.92
CA LYS A 125 0.93 -25.32 27.83
C LYS A 125 0.71 -24.02 27.07
N PHE A 126 -0.56 -23.70 26.77
CA PHE A 126 -0.89 -22.48 26.05
C PHE A 126 -0.64 -21.24 26.92
N ARG A 127 -1.01 -21.29 28.20
CA ARG A 127 -0.71 -20.25 29.19
C ARG A 127 0.79 -19.98 29.27
N GLN A 128 1.60 -21.04 29.38
CA GLN A 128 3.04 -20.95 29.44
C GLN A 128 3.62 -20.34 28.16
N PHE A 129 3.19 -20.81 26.99
CA PHE A 129 3.58 -20.23 25.71
C PHE A 129 3.26 -18.73 25.60
N LEU A 130 2.05 -18.31 25.99
CA LEU A 130 1.65 -16.89 25.94
C LEU A 130 2.47 -16.03 26.90
N THR A 131 2.78 -16.54 28.09
CA THR A 131 3.56 -15.83 29.11
C THR A 131 5.02 -15.69 28.65
N ASP A 132 5.62 -16.79 28.18
CA ASP A 132 7.01 -16.86 27.69
C ASP A 132 7.24 -15.99 26.45
N ASN A 133 6.20 -15.79 25.62
CA ASN A 133 6.28 -14.98 24.39
C ASN A 133 5.60 -13.61 24.53
N SER A 134 5.20 -13.21 25.74
CA SER A 134 4.38 -12.01 25.95
C SER A 134 5.06 -10.73 25.44
N ASP A 135 6.36 -10.57 25.65
CA ASP A 135 7.13 -9.42 25.17
C ASP A 135 7.23 -9.35 23.64
N ASN A 136 7.40 -10.51 22.99
CA ASN A 136 7.37 -10.62 21.53
C ASN A 136 5.99 -10.23 21.00
N ILE A 137 4.92 -10.76 21.61
CA ILE A 137 3.53 -10.48 21.20
C ILE A 137 3.21 -8.99 21.35
N LYS A 138 3.63 -8.35 22.45
CA LYS A 138 3.50 -6.89 22.65
C LYS A 138 4.19 -6.12 21.54
N THR A 139 5.45 -6.44 21.28
CA THR A 139 6.26 -5.77 20.25
C THR A 139 5.62 -5.90 18.86
N TYR A 140 5.15 -7.09 18.48
CA TYR A 140 4.45 -7.29 17.21
C TYR A 140 3.12 -6.54 17.15
N ALA A 141 2.34 -6.55 18.22
CA ALA A 141 1.05 -5.84 18.27
C ALA A 141 1.23 -4.33 18.15
N GLU A 142 2.24 -3.75 18.82
CA GLU A 142 2.58 -2.33 18.71
C GLU A 142 3.07 -1.97 17.31
N HIS A 143 4.01 -2.73 16.75
CA HIS A 143 4.48 -2.49 15.38
C HIS A 143 3.36 -2.63 14.35
N PHE A 144 2.49 -3.62 14.50
CA PHE A 144 1.31 -3.77 13.64
C PHE A 144 0.36 -2.59 13.80
N GLY A 145 0.07 -2.15 15.03
CA GLY A 145 -0.79 -1.00 15.30
C GLY A 145 -0.25 0.29 14.70
N LEU A 146 1.04 0.58 14.90
CA LEU A 146 1.72 1.73 14.31
C LEU A 146 1.72 1.66 12.78
N ARG A 147 1.98 0.48 12.20
CA ARG A 147 1.98 0.29 10.75
C ARG A 147 0.58 0.42 10.15
N ALA A 148 -0.43 -0.18 10.75
CA ALA A 148 -1.82 -0.03 10.36
C ALA A 148 -2.27 1.45 10.41
N ALA A 149 -1.91 2.17 11.48
CA ALA A 149 -2.19 3.60 11.60
C ALA A 149 -1.45 4.42 10.53
N SER A 150 -0.20 4.08 10.20
CA SER A 150 0.55 4.75 9.13
C SER A 150 -0.09 4.53 7.75
N VAL A 151 -0.52 3.30 7.44
CA VAL A 151 -1.22 2.98 6.20
C VAL A 151 -2.56 3.71 6.12
N ALA A 152 -3.30 3.79 7.24
CA ALA A 152 -4.54 4.55 7.31
C ALA A 152 -4.35 6.03 7.01
N LYS A 153 -3.27 6.66 7.50
CA LYS A 153 -2.92 8.06 7.16
C LYS A 153 -2.61 8.23 5.68
N GLU A 154 -2.03 7.21 5.07
CA GLU A 154 -1.66 7.18 3.66
C GLU A 154 -2.76 6.65 2.74
N ALA A 155 -3.96 6.36 3.27
CA ALA A 155 -5.06 5.79 2.50
C ALA A 155 -5.49 6.67 1.32
N TRP A 156 -5.22 7.98 1.37
CA TRP A 156 -5.44 8.89 0.25
C TRP A 156 -4.69 8.48 -1.03
N LEU A 157 -3.57 7.76 -0.90
CA LEU A 157 -2.82 7.22 -2.05
C LEU A 157 -3.63 6.19 -2.84
N ILE A 158 -4.55 5.47 -2.20
CA ILE A 158 -5.46 4.54 -2.88
C ILE A 158 -6.37 5.30 -3.85
N LEU A 159 -6.75 6.53 -3.53
CA LEU A 159 -7.52 7.42 -4.42
C LEU A 159 -6.64 8.06 -5.50
N LEU A 160 -5.35 8.26 -5.21
CA LEU A 160 -4.40 8.82 -6.15
C LEU A 160 -4.12 7.87 -7.33
N VAL A 161 -4.11 6.55 -7.10
CA VAL A 161 -3.88 5.55 -8.16
C VAL A 161 -4.90 5.67 -9.31
N PRO A 162 -6.24 5.62 -9.07
CA PRO A 162 -7.23 5.89 -10.11
C PRO A 162 -7.08 7.23 -10.79
N LEU A 163 -6.72 8.29 -10.05
CA LEU A 163 -6.54 9.64 -10.60
C LEU A 163 -5.40 9.66 -11.63
N LEU A 164 -4.24 9.10 -11.27
CA LEU A 164 -3.09 8.96 -12.16
C LEU A 164 -3.37 8.01 -13.33
N ALA A 165 -4.16 6.96 -13.10
CA ALA A 165 -4.52 6.01 -14.16
C ALA A 165 -5.30 6.69 -15.30
N ILE A 166 -6.18 7.66 -15.01
CA ILE A 166 -6.84 8.45 -16.08
C ILE A 166 -5.83 9.22 -16.90
N PHE A 167 -4.86 9.87 -16.24
CA PHE A 167 -3.83 10.64 -16.92
C PHE A 167 -3.08 9.75 -17.90
N PHE A 168 -2.67 8.56 -17.47
CA PHE A 168 -2.04 7.58 -18.36
C PHE A 168 -2.97 7.06 -19.47
N LEU A 169 -4.26 6.89 -19.18
CA LEU A 169 -5.25 6.42 -20.15
C LEU A 169 -5.56 7.48 -21.22
N LYS A 170 -5.53 8.76 -20.83
CA LYS A 170 -5.75 9.91 -21.71
C LYS A 170 -4.50 10.24 -22.54
N ASP A 171 -3.35 10.33 -21.88
CA ASP A 171 -2.11 10.86 -22.46
C ASP A 171 -1.09 9.78 -22.84
N GLY A 172 -1.33 8.49 -22.52
CA GLY A 172 -0.40 7.37 -22.75
C GLY A 172 0.00 7.15 -24.20
N ARG A 173 -0.83 7.55 -25.18
CA ARG A 173 -0.52 7.47 -26.61
C ARG A 173 0.50 8.53 -27.07
N VAL A 174 0.53 9.69 -26.41
CA VAL A 174 1.49 10.75 -26.73
C VAL A 174 2.91 10.30 -26.38
N PHE A 175 3.07 9.50 -25.32
CA PHE A 175 4.37 8.94 -24.93
C PHE A 175 4.85 7.83 -25.88
N SER A 176 3.96 6.99 -26.43
CA SER A 176 4.35 5.97 -27.42
C SER A 176 4.81 6.57 -28.74
N ASP A 177 4.21 7.67 -29.17
CA ASP A 177 4.55 8.33 -30.43
C ASP A 177 5.90 9.08 -30.34
N VAL A 178 6.28 9.55 -29.15
CA VAL A 178 7.59 10.20 -28.90
C VAL A 178 8.71 9.17 -28.79
N GLU A 179 8.50 8.00 -28.17
CA GLU A 179 9.51 6.92 -28.16
C GLU A 179 9.81 6.39 -29.56
N LEU A 180 8.79 6.24 -30.42
CA LEU A 180 8.99 5.79 -31.79
C LEU A 180 9.75 6.80 -32.66
N SER A 181 9.63 8.11 -32.38
CA SER A 181 10.36 9.15 -33.12
C SER A 181 11.78 9.40 -32.65
N ILE A 182 12.17 8.93 -31.46
CA ILE A 182 13.56 9.01 -30.95
C ILE A 182 14.41 7.80 -31.40
N VAL A 183 13.76 6.68 -31.72
CA VAL A 183 14.42 5.44 -32.17
C VAL A 183 14.54 5.37 -33.71
N GLN A 184 13.84 6.25 -34.45
CA GLN A 184 14.01 6.44 -35.90
C GLN A 184 14.92 7.63 -36.22
#